data_AF-A0A7W1B0S2-F1
#
_entry.id   AF-A0A7W1B0S2-F1
#
_cell.length_a   1.000
_cell.length_b   1.000
_cell.length_c   1.000
_cell.angle_alpha   90.00
_cell.angle_beta   90.00
_cell.angle_gamma   90.00
#
_symmetry.space_group_name_H-M   'P 1'
#
loop_
_entity.id
_entity.type
_entity.pdbx_description
1 polymer ?
#
loop_
_entity_poly.entity_id
_entity_poly.type
_entity_poly.pdbx_seq_one_letter_code
_entity_poly.pdbx_strand_id
1 'polypeptide(L)'
;MIRTLAEPTLTAVSGETAEFLAGGEFGYRVFSEDEGDDGDASLRTTVSFREFGVKLAFTPVVLSAGRISIKVRTSVSEISGAIDGIPTLDTNRAETTVELPSGGAFVIGGMIQESTRRNVTGFPGLQHLPILGALFSSKDFLQEETELVIIVTPYLVKPVAPKDLGRPDENLVMSSDAETYFLNRLSKVYGKAAEAPAGTSAGQVGFTFD
;
A
#
# COMPACT_ATOMS: atom_id res chain seq x y z
N MET A 1 12.10 -11.66 -7.97
CA MET A 1 11.31 -10.44 -8.24
C MET A 1 10.17 -10.41 -7.24
N ILE A 2 10.17 -9.43 -6.34
CA ILE A 2 9.09 -9.19 -5.38
C ILE A 2 8.35 -7.96 -5.90
N ARG A 3 7.02 -8.05 -5.98
CA ARG A 3 6.16 -6.93 -6.41
C ARG A 3 5.18 -6.66 -5.30
N THR A 4 5.30 -5.50 -4.66
CA THR A 4 4.32 -5.03 -3.67
C THR A 4 3.34 -4.09 -4.37
N LEU A 5 2.05 -4.38 -4.27
CA LEU A 5 0.97 -3.49 -4.69
C LEU A 5 0.11 -3.17 -3.46
N ALA A 6 -0.07 -1.89 -3.18
CA ALA A 6 -0.97 -1.42 -2.16
C ALA A 6 -1.89 -0.34 -2.76
N GLU A 7 -3.20 -0.56 -2.63
CA GLU A 7 -4.23 0.35 -3.13
C GLU A 7 -5.15 0.78 -1.97
N PRO A 8 -4.69 1.67 -1.08
CA PRO A 8 -5.53 2.17 0.02
C PRO A 8 -6.64 3.08 -0.53
N THR A 9 -7.88 2.81 -0.15
CA THR A 9 -9.06 3.61 -0.52
C THR A 9 -9.72 4.19 0.71
N LEU A 10 -9.93 5.52 0.73
CA LEU A 10 -10.54 6.22 1.84
C LEU A 10 -11.43 7.35 1.36
N THR A 11 -12.42 7.68 2.18
CA THR A 11 -13.34 8.79 1.96
C THR A 11 -13.20 9.80 3.09
N ALA A 12 -13.20 11.08 2.77
CA ALA A 12 -13.12 12.17 3.74
C ALA A 12 -14.09 13.29 3.39
N VAL A 13 -14.46 14.08 4.39
CA VAL A 13 -15.23 15.31 4.19
C VAL A 13 -14.28 16.41 3.71
N SER A 14 -14.80 17.33 2.91
CA SER A 14 -14.04 18.51 2.46
C SER A 14 -13.55 19.33 3.66
N GLY A 15 -12.25 19.58 3.73
CA GLY A 15 -11.56 20.31 4.79
C GLY A 15 -11.02 19.41 5.91
N GLU A 16 -11.46 18.16 5.99
CA GLU A 16 -11.11 17.24 7.07
C GLU A 16 -10.01 16.26 6.65
N THR A 17 -9.08 15.99 7.56
CA THR A 17 -8.00 15.04 7.28
C THR A 17 -8.48 13.61 7.56
N ALA A 18 -8.28 12.72 6.58
CA ALA A 18 -8.44 11.29 6.77
C ALA A 18 -7.07 10.62 6.81
N GLU A 19 -6.93 9.66 7.73
CA GLU A 19 -5.71 8.89 7.92
C GLU A 19 -6.00 7.40 7.88
N PHE A 20 -5.06 6.65 7.32
CA PHE A 20 -5.08 5.21 7.20
C PHE A 20 -3.70 4.65 7.47
N LEU A 21 -3.66 3.56 8.22
CA LEU A 21 -2.47 2.75 8.43
C LEU A 21 -2.86 1.28 8.24
N ALA A 22 -2.20 0.62 7.30
CA ALA A 22 -2.22 -0.83 7.17
C ALA A 22 -0.81 -1.36 7.37
N GLY A 23 -0.57 -2.00 8.49
CA GLY A 23 0.75 -2.49 8.87
C GLY A 23 0.81 -2.91 10.32
N GLY A 24 1.98 -2.74 10.94
CA GLY A 24 2.20 -3.10 12.32
C GLY A 24 3.25 -2.20 12.97
N GLU A 25 3.64 -2.56 14.18
CA GLU A 25 4.69 -1.88 14.93
C GLU A 25 5.75 -2.90 15.35
N PHE A 26 7.01 -2.48 15.41
CA PHE A 26 8.06 -3.25 16.06
C PHE A 26 8.73 -2.44 17.16
N GLY A 27 9.13 -3.14 18.22
CA GLY A 27 9.79 -2.55 19.37
C GLY A 27 11.31 -2.48 19.20
N TYR A 28 11.92 -1.40 19.68
CA TYR A 28 13.36 -1.26 19.82
C TYR A 28 13.71 -0.69 21.20
N ARG A 29 14.90 -1.04 21.71
CA ARG A 29 15.37 -0.59 23.02
C ARG A 29 16.17 0.70 22.86
N VAL A 30 15.83 1.71 23.64
CA VAL A 30 16.56 2.96 23.78
C VAL A 30 17.24 2.94 25.14
N PHE A 31 18.56 3.14 25.15
CA PHE A 31 19.34 3.29 26.35
C PHE A 31 19.50 4.79 26.62
N SER A 32 19.14 5.25 27.80
CA SER A 32 19.35 6.62 28.26
C SER A 32 20.22 6.57 29.52
N GLU A 33 21.31 7.34 29.52
CA GLU A 33 22.13 7.57 30.70
C GLU A 33 21.45 8.63 31.56
N ASP A 34 21.21 8.29 32.83
CA ASP A 34 20.76 9.23 33.85
C ASP A 34 21.98 9.54 34.72
N GLU A 35 22.52 10.76 34.62
CA GLU A 35 23.56 11.25 35.53
C GLU A 35 22.90 11.58 36.87
N GLY A 36 23.08 10.71 37.87
CA GLY A 36 22.70 11.02 39.23
C GLY A 36 23.58 12.13 39.83
N ASP A 37 23.04 12.89 40.78
CA ASP A 37 23.71 14.00 41.50
C ASP A 37 25.03 13.58 42.18
N ASP A 38 25.21 12.28 42.45
CA ASP A 38 26.40 11.67 43.06
C ASP A 38 27.45 11.14 42.06
N GLY A 39 27.28 11.38 40.76
CA GLY A 39 28.21 10.88 39.72
C GLY A 39 28.10 9.37 39.44
N ASP A 40 27.05 8.71 39.95
CA ASP A 40 26.68 7.35 39.57
C ASP A 40 25.84 7.39 38.28
N ALA A 41 26.41 6.89 37.19
CA ALA A 41 25.73 6.81 35.90
C ALA A 41 24.86 5.56 35.88
N SER A 42 23.54 5.73 36.02
CA SER A 42 22.58 4.62 35.92
C SER A 42 22.05 4.51 34.49
N LEU A 43 22.12 3.30 33.91
CA LEU A 43 21.60 3.03 32.57
C LEU A 43 20.11 2.69 32.65
N ARG A 44 19.26 3.57 32.12
CA ARG A 44 17.82 3.32 31.96
C ARG A 44 17.56 2.74 30.58
N THR A 45 16.84 1.63 30.53
CA THR A 45 16.39 1.01 29.27
C THR A 45 14.91 1.27 29.09
N THR A 46 14.53 1.94 28.00
CA THR A 46 13.13 2.16 27.61
C THR A 46 12.85 1.43 26.30
N VAL A 47 11.70 0.76 26.21
CA VAL A 47 11.23 0.15 24.96
C VAL A 47 10.38 1.17 24.22
N SER A 48 10.73 1.46 22.98
CA SER A 48 9.99 2.33 22.07
C SER A 48 9.47 1.52 20.88
N PHE A 49 8.41 1.98 20.23
CA PHE A 49 7.77 1.30 19.10
C PHE A 49 7.80 2.18 17.87
N ARG A 50 7.94 1.55 16.70
CA ARG A 50 7.90 2.22 15.40
C ARG A 50 6.94 1.51 14.46
N GLU A 51 6.00 2.28 13.91
CA GLU A 51 5.08 1.82 12.87
C GLU A 51 5.82 1.50 11.55
N PHE A 52 5.34 0.48 10.85
CA PHE A 52 5.67 0.18 9.47
C PHE A 52 4.43 -0.27 8.69
N GLY A 53 4.53 -0.35 7.37
CA GLY A 53 3.44 -0.65 6.45
C GLY A 53 3.05 0.54 5.58
N VAL A 54 1.80 0.55 5.12
CA VAL A 54 1.23 1.55 4.21
C VAL A 54 0.46 2.58 5.03
N LYS A 55 0.95 3.82 5.04
CA LYS A 55 0.34 4.96 5.69
C LYS A 55 -0.10 5.98 4.64
N LEU A 56 -1.38 6.32 4.63
CA LEU A 56 -1.97 7.34 3.76
C LEU A 56 -2.67 8.38 4.65
N ALA A 57 -2.29 9.64 4.51
CA ALA A 57 -3.00 10.76 5.10
C ALA A 57 -3.31 11.78 4.00
N PHE A 58 -4.55 12.27 3.95
CA PHE A 58 -4.92 13.29 2.98
C PHE A 58 -6.00 14.22 3.51
N THR A 59 -5.95 15.46 3.02
CA THR A 59 -6.91 16.52 3.33
C THR A 59 -7.45 17.05 2.00
N PRO A 60 -8.67 16.66 1.59
CA PRO A 60 -9.30 17.17 0.39
C PRO A 60 -10.03 18.48 0.68
N VAL A 61 -10.05 19.39 -0.27
CA VAL A 61 -10.87 20.60 -0.29
C VAL A 61 -11.56 20.68 -1.64
N VAL A 62 -12.90 20.62 -1.62
CA VAL A 62 -13.71 20.71 -2.82
C VAL A 62 -13.84 22.17 -3.23
N LEU A 63 -13.37 22.49 -4.43
CA LEU A 63 -13.40 23.83 -5.00
C LEU A 63 -14.63 24.01 -5.91
N SER A 64 -14.86 25.25 -6.33
CA SER A 64 -15.83 25.55 -7.37
C SER A 64 -15.47 24.85 -8.70
N ALA A 65 -16.48 24.59 -9.53
CA ALA A 65 -16.34 23.84 -10.80
C ALA A 65 -15.92 22.36 -10.66
N GLY A 66 -16.11 21.73 -9.50
CA GLY A 66 -15.90 20.28 -9.32
C GLY A 66 -14.43 19.84 -9.32
N ARG A 67 -13.52 20.79 -9.07
CA ARG A 67 -12.11 20.50 -8.81
C ARG A 67 -11.88 20.17 -7.34
N ILE A 68 -10.85 19.40 -7.08
CA ILE A 68 -10.46 18.94 -5.76
C ILE A 68 -9.03 19.41 -5.57
N SER A 69 -8.80 20.26 -4.57
CA SER A 69 -7.46 20.50 -4.03
C SER A 69 -7.21 19.47 -2.96
N ILE A 70 -6.14 18.68 -3.10
CA ILE A 70 -5.82 17.61 -2.16
C ILE A 70 -4.39 17.76 -1.70
N LYS A 71 -4.21 17.86 -0.38
CA LYS A 71 -2.92 17.63 0.25
C LYS A 71 -2.82 16.16 0.59
N VAL A 72 -1.81 15.46 0.06
CA VAL A 72 -1.64 14.03 0.25
C VAL A 72 -0.25 13.73 0.79
N ARG A 73 -0.19 12.80 1.75
CA ARG A 73 1.03 12.26 2.33
C ARG A 73 0.92 10.74 2.33
N THR A 74 1.77 10.10 1.55
CA THR A 74 1.86 8.64 1.44
C THR A 74 3.21 8.16 1.95
N SER A 75 3.21 7.08 2.71
CA SER A 75 4.41 6.40 3.18
C SER A 75 4.20 4.90 3.07
N VAL A 76 5.10 4.20 2.39
CA VAL A 76 5.15 2.73 2.34
C VAL A 76 6.44 2.32 3.01
N SER A 77 6.36 1.44 3.99
CA SER A 77 7.52 0.98 4.75
C SER A 77 7.47 -0.51 4.97
N GLU A 78 8.61 -1.16 4.78
CA GLU A 78 8.77 -2.61 4.90
C GLU A 78 10.00 -2.91 5.75
N ILE A 79 9.97 -4.02 6.48
CA ILE A 79 11.14 -4.48 7.26
C ILE A 79 12.14 -5.08 6.28
N SER A 80 13.30 -4.43 6.15
CA SER A 80 14.34 -4.82 5.18
C SER A 80 15.42 -5.72 5.75
N GLY A 81 15.48 -5.86 7.07
CA GLY A 81 16.47 -6.70 7.74
C GLY A 81 16.58 -6.37 9.22
N ALA A 82 17.73 -6.70 9.80
CA ALA A 82 18.09 -6.31 11.15
C ALA A 82 19.60 -6.06 11.27
N ILE A 83 19.98 -5.02 12.02
CA ILE A 83 21.36 -4.73 12.41
C ILE A 83 21.44 -4.95 13.92
N ASP A 84 22.32 -5.85 14.37
CA ASP A 84 22.47 -6.22 15.78
C ASP A 84 21.15 -6.61 16.48
N GLY A 85 20.25 -7.25 15.73
CA GLY A 85 18.92 -7.66 16.21
C GLY A 85 17.87 -6.55 16.25
N ILE A 86 18.20 -5.33 15.80
CA ILE A 86 17.27 -4.20 15.65
C ILE A 86 16.75 -4.18 14.21
N PRO A 87 15.43 -4.29 13.97
CA PRO A 87 14.87 -4.26 12.62
C PRO A 87 15.16 -2.94 11.90
N THR A 88 15.53 -3.03 10.63
CA THR A 88 15.67 -1.89 9.71
C THR A 88 14.44 -1.74 8.84
N LEU A 89 14.15 -0.50 8.45
CA LEU A 89 13.02 -0.18 7.58
C LEU A 89 13.51 0.46 6.29
N ASP A 90 13.02 -0.07 5.17
CA ASP A 90 13.03 0.65 3.91
C ASP A 90 11.74 1.45 3.85
N THR A 91 11.83 2.76 3.61
CA THR A 91 10.68 3.65 3.64
C THR A 91 10.65 4.52 2.40
N ASN A 92 9.57 4.40 1.65
CA ASN A 92 9.23 5.23 0.51
C ASN A 92 8.18 6.25 0.94
N ARG A 93 8.47 7.55 0.88
CA ARG A 93 7.54 8.60 1.30
C ARG A 93 7.43 9.69 0.27
N ALA A 94 6.22 10.20 0.08
CA ALA A 94 5.96 11.38 -0.72
C ALA A 94 4.87 12.25 -0.10
N GLU A 95 5.02 13.57 -0.23
CA GLU A 95 4.03 14.55 0.20
C GLU A 95 3.89 15.61 -0.89
N THR A 96 2.66 15.89 -1.30
CA THR A 96 2.38 16.93 -2.30
C THR A 96 0.99 17.51 -2.10
N THR A 97 0.77 18.68 -2.68
CA THR A 97 -0.54 19.32 -2.77
C THR A 97 -0.82 19.61 -4.23
N VAL A 98 -1.95 19.14 -4.73
CA VAL A 98 -2.34 19.29 -6.14
C VAL A 98 -3.80 19.65 -6.28
N GLU A 99 -4.15 20.31 -7.39
CA GLU A 99 -5.52 20.63 -7.75
C GLU A 99 -5.87 19.97 -9.07
N LEU A 100 -6.93 19.16 -9.08
CA LEU A 100 -7.34 18.38 -10.25
C LEU A 100 -8.85 18.15 -10.27
N PRO A 101 -9.46 17.90 -11.45
CA PRO A 101 -10.86 17.49 -11.53
C PRO A 101 -11.08 16.12 -10.86
N SER A 102 -12.32 15.85 -10.43
CA SER A 102 -12.72 14.54 -9.93
C SER A 102 -12.42 13.43 -10.95
N GLY A 103 -11.78 12.35 -10.51
CA GLY A 103 -11.35 11.23 -11.35
C GLY A 103 -10.06 11.47 -12.13
N GLY A 104 -9.44 12.65 -12.02
CA GLY A 104 -8.09 12.86 -12.54
C GLY A 104 -7.07 12.03 -11.78
N ALA A 105 -6.14 11.37 -12.47
CA ALA A 105 -5.03 10.69 -11.83
C ALA A 105 -3.76 11.53 -11.98
N PHE A 106 -2.90 11.51 -10.95
CA PHE A 106 -1.57 12.12 -11.03
C PHE A 106 -0.53 11.25 -10.33
N VAL A 107 0.70 11.32 -10.82
CA VAL A 107 1.85 10.63 -10.24
C VAL A 107 2.50 11.58 -9.24
N ILE A 108 2.63 11.13 -7.99
CA ILE A 108 3.28 11.90 -6.92
C ILE A 108 4.78 11.71 -6.97
N GLY A 109 5.23 10.51 -7.31
CA GLY A 109 6.64 10.15 -7.32
C GLY A 109 6.89 8.87 -8.10
N GLY A 110 8.11 8.77 -8.62
CA GLY A 110 8.66 7.59 -9.27
C GLY A 110 10.13 7.44 -8.93
N MET A 111 10.62 6.21 -8.82
CA MET A 111 12.02 5.90 -8.58
C MET A 111 12.39 4.64 -9.33
N ILE A 112 13.54 4.66 -10.00
CA ILE A 112 14.20 3.49 -10.56
C ILE A 112 15.59 3.48 -9.96
N GLN A 113 15.91 2.45 -9.19
CA GLN A 113 17.19 2.29 -8.54
C GLN A 113 17.86 1.03 -9.07
N GLU A 114 19.06 1.17 -9.62
CA GLU A 114 19.87 0.07 -10.09
C GLU A 114 21.15 -0.03 -9.24
N SER A 115 21.43 -1.23 -8.71
CA SER A 115 22.60 -1.54 -7.92
C SER A 115 23.36 -2.69 -8.58
N THR A 116 24.56 -2.39 -9.07
CA THR A 116 25.45 -3.41 -9.65
C THR A 116 26.64 -3.65 -8.72
N ARG A 117 26.75 -4.88 -8.20
CA ARG A 117 27.87 -5.33 -7.38
C ARG A 117 28.67 -6.39 -8.14
N ARG A 118 29.94 -6.09 -8.39
CA ARG A 118 30.90 -7.04 -8.96
C ARG A 118 31.97 -7.36 -7.92
N ASN A 119 32.02 -8.60 -7.49
CA ASN A 119 33.08 -9.08 -6.60
C ASN A 119 34.04 -9.97 -7.39
N VAL A 120 35.34 -9.73 -7.28
CA VAL A 120 36.37 -10.57 -7.90
C VAL A 120 37.26 -11.09 -6.81
N THR A 121 37.23 -12.41 -6.61
CA THR A 121 38.05 -13.09 -5.61
C THR A 121 38.95 -14.08 -6.34
N GLY A 122 40.25 -14.03 -6.10
CA GLY A 122 41.19 -14.91 -6.78
C GLY A 122 42.51 -15.05 -6.03
N PHE A 123 43.34 -15.96 -6.53
CA PHE A 123 44.65 -16.21 -5.94
C PHE A 123 45.59 -15.04 -6.25
N PRO A 124 46.26 -14.44 -5.25
CA PRO A 124 47.16 -13.30 -5.47
C PRO A 124 48.27 -13.68 -6.46
N GLY A 125 48.57 -12.77 -7.39
CA GLY A 125 49.49 -13.02 -8.50
C GLY A 125 48.86 -13.76 -9.68
N LEU A 126 48.41 -15.00 -9.48
CA LEU A 126 47.92 -15.88 -10.56
C LEU A 126 46.64 -15.36 -11.24
N GLN A 127 45.79 -14.62 -10.51
CA GLN A 127 44.56 -14.03 -11.05
C GLN A 127 44.79 -13.00 -12.18
N HIS A 128 46.02 -12.47 -12.33
CA HIS A 128 46.36 -11.46 -13.33
C HIS A 128 47.07 -12.04 -14.56
N LEU A 129 47.31 -13.36 -14.61
CA LEU A 129 47.99 -13.97 -15.77
C LEU A 129 47.11 -13.88 -17.02
N PRO A 130 47.67 -13.44 -18.17
CA PRO A 130 46.94 -13.49 -19.44
C PRO A 130 46.58 -14.95 -19.76
N ILE A 131 45.41 -15.18 -20.35
CA ILE A 131 44.86 -16.49 -20.75
C ILE A 131 44.47 -17.39 -19.56
N LEU A 132 45.31 -17.51 -18.53
CA LEU A 132 45.10 -18.44 -17.41
C LEU A 132 44.43 -17.83 -16.17
N GLY A 133 44.45 -16.51 -16.00
CA GLY A 133 43.97 -15.86 -14.77
C GLY A 133 42.51 -16.13 -14.44
N ALA A 134 41.67 -16.40 -15.44
CA ALA A 134 40.26 -16.75 -15.25
C ALA A 134 40.05 -18.10 -14.53
N LEU A 135 40.99 -19.05 -14.63
CA LEU A 135 40.94 -20.32 -13.91
C LEU A 135 41.26 -20.17 -12.41
N PHE A 136 41.89 -19.06 -12.03
CA PHE A 136 42.33 -18.76 -10.66
C PHE A 136 41.57 -17.58 -10.03
N SER A 137 40.49 -17.12 -10.67
CA SER A 137 39.62 -16.05 -10.17
C SER A 137 38.14 -16.45 -10.28
N SER A 138 37.38 -16.25 -9.21
CA SER A 138 35.92 -16.22 -9.24
C SER A 138 35.44 -14.79 -9.44
N LYS A 139 34.38 -14.61 -10.23
CA LYS A 139 33.73 -13.32 -10.47
C LYS A 139 32.25 -13.48 -10.14
N ASP A 140 31.84 -12.84 -9.07
CA ASP A 140 30.43 -12.76 -8.71
C ASP A 140 29.87 -11.45 -9.26
N PHE A 141 28.73 -11.55 -9.95
CA PHE A 141 28.02 -10.41 -10.50
C PHE A 141 26.58 -10.44 -9.97
N LEU A 142 26.20 -9.38 -9.26
CA LEU A 142 24.87 -9.18 -8.71
C LEU A 142 24.32 -7.85 -9.24
N GLN A 143 23.14 -7.88 -9.84
CA GLN A 143 22.42 -6.72 -10.33
C GLN A 143 21.05 -6.70 -9.69
N GLU A 144 20.71 -5.61 -9.01
CA GLU A 144 19.45 -5.41 -8.31
C GLU A 144 18.77 -4.16 -8.89
N GLU A 145 17.48 -4.28 -9.23
CA GLU A 145 16.66 -3.20 -9.76
C GLU A 145 15.40 -3.04 -8.90
N THR A 146 15.14 -1.81 -8.46
CA THR A 146 13.98 -1.45 -7.65
C THR A 146 13.21 -0.34 -8.35
N GLU A 147 11.95 -0.61 -8.67
CA GLU A 147 11.02 0.35 -9.27
C GLU A 147 9.91 0.72 -8.27
N LEU A 148 9.61 2.01 -8.17
CA LEU A 148 8.52 2.54 -7.36
C LEU A 148 7.75 3.57 -8.17
N VAL A 149 6.42 3.51 -8.11
CA VAL A 149 5.52 4.54 -8.64
C VAL A 149 4.36 4.74 -7.66
N ILE A 150 4.04 5.99 -7.34
CA ILE A 150 2.90 6.36 -6.48
C ILE A 150 1.90 7.18 -7.30
N ILE A 151 0.70 6.63 -7.47
CA ILE A 151 -0.41 7.24 -8.22
C ILE A 151 -1.55 7.54 -7.26
N VAL A 152 -2.16 8.71 -7.42
CA VAL A 152 -3.36 9.09 -6.65
C VAL A 152 -4.46 9.55 -7.59
N THR A 153 -5.67 9.08 -7.31
CA THR A 153 -6.88 9.38 -8.11
C THR A 153 -8.03 9.75 -7.16
N PRO A 154 -8.25 11.04 -6.87
CA PRO A 154 -9.36 11.48 -6.01
C PRO A 154 -10.69 11.47 -6.76
N TYR A 155 -11.76 11.07 -6.08
CA TYR A 155 -13.12 11.11 -6.58
C TYR A 155 -14.02 11.93 -5.66
N LEU A 156 -14.82 12.84 -6.22
CA LEU A 156 -15.91 13.50 -5.51
C LEU A 156 -17.13 12.57 -5.51
N VAL A 157 -17.42 11.97 -4.36
CA VAL A 157 -18.62 11.16 -4.17
C VAL A 157 -19.77 12.03 -3.64
N LYS A 158 -20.97 11.82 -4.17
CA LYS A 158 -22.19 12.45 -3.65
C LYS A 158 -22.90 11.48 -2.73
N PRO A 159 -23.39 11.92 -1.56
CA PRO A 159 -24.24 11.06 -0.74
C PRO A 159 -25.52 10.76 -1.53
N VAL A 160 -25.93 9.49 -1.51
CA VAL A 160 -27.19 9.02 -2.09
C VAL A 160 -28.17 8.71 -0.96
N ALA A 161 -29.47 8.92 -1.20
CA ALA A 161 -30.46 8.57 -0.19
C ALA A 161 -30.55 7.03 -0.06
N PRO A 162 -30.78 6.47 1.15
CA PRO A 162 -30.85 5.03 1.33
C PRO A 162 -31.88 4.32 0.44
N LYS A 163 -32.96 5.01 0.08
CA LYS A 163 -34.01 4.53 -0.83
C LYS A 163 -33.56 4.37 -2.29
N ASP A 164 -32.48 5.04 -2.67
CA ASP A 164 -31.89 5.02 -4.01
C ASP A 164 -30.69 4.05 -4.07
N LEU A 165 -30.36 3.38 -2.96
CA LEU A 165 -29.39 2.29 -2.93
C LEU A 165 -30.08 1.00 -3.37
N GLY A 166 -29.51 0.33 -4.38
CA GLY A 166 -29.92 -1.01 -4.75
C GLY A 166 -29.69 -1.96 -3.59
N ARG A 167 -30.75 -2.61 -3.09
CA ARG A 167 -30.60 -3.58 -1.99
C ARG A 167 -30.13 -4.94 -2.53
N PRO A 168 -29.30 -5.70 -1.80
CA PRO A 168 -28.84 -7.02 -2.26
C PRO A 168 -29.98 -8.03 -2.48
N ASP A 169 -31.11 -7.86 -1.78
CA ASP A 169 -32.34 -8.64 -1.90
C ASP A 169 -33.30 -8.12 -2.99
N GLU A 170 -32.98 -6.98 -3.59
CA GLU A 170 -33.80 -6.36 -4.62
C GLU A 170 -33.73 -7.22 -5.89
N ASN A 171 -34.88 -7.78 -6.32
CA ASN A 171 -35.02 -8.78 -7.40
C ASN A 171 -34.58 -10.22 -7.06
N LEU A 172 -34.32 -10.55 -5.79
CA LEU A 172 -34.21 -11.95 -5.36
C LEU A 172 -35.59 -12.55 -5.14
N VAL A 173 -35.89 -13.63 -5.85
CA VAL A 173 -37.09 -14.43 -5.61
C VAL A 173 -36.65 -15.85 -5.23
N MET A 174 -37.24 -16.40 -4.18
CA MET A 174 -37.02 -17.80 -3.82
C MET A 174 -37.55 -18.68 -4.96
N SER A 175 -36.73 -19.64 -5.41
CA SER A 175 -37.15 -20.64 -6.40
C SER A 175 -38.36 -21.41 -5.87
N SER A 176 -39.30 -21.76 -6.75
CA SER A 176 -40.42 -22.62 -6.37
C SER A 176 -39.92 -24.03 -6.02
N ASP A 177 -40.59 -24.72 -5.09
CA ASP A 177 -40.19 -26.04 -4.59
C ASP A 177 -39.91 -27.05 -5.72
N ALA A 178 -40.71 -27.03 -6.79
CA ALA A 178 -40.50 -27.90 -7.95
C ALA A 178 -39.17 -27.61 -8.67
N GLU A 179 -38.79 -26.34 -8.84
CA GLU A 179 -37.49 -25.97 -9.43
C GLU A 179 -36.32 -26.32 -8.50
N THR A 180 -36.51 -26.20 -7.18
CA THR A 180 -35.49 -26.57 -6.18
C THR A 180 -35.20 -28.08 -6.20
N TYR A 181 -36.24 -28.92 -6.24
CA TYR A 181 -36.06 -30.38 -6.25
C TYR A 181 -35.64 -30.96 -7.62
N PHE A 182 -36.07 -30.36 -8.74
CA PHE A 182 -35.73 -30.88 -10.07
C PHE A 182 -34.49 -30.25 -10.71
N LEU A 183 -34.24 -28.96 -10.47
CA LEU A 183 -33.16 -28.22 -11.11
C LEU A 183 -32.01 -27.88 -10.13
N ASN A 184 -32.14 -28.25 -8.85
CA ASN A 184 -31.18 -27.94 -7.78
C ASN A 184 -30.79 -26.45 -7.74
N ARG A 185 -31.74 -25.55 -7.97
CA ARG A 185 -31.53 -24.09 -7.95
C ARG A 185 -32.23 -23.47 -6.76
N LEU A 186 -31.46 -23.02 -5.79
CA LEU A 186 -31.97 -22.42 -4.54
C LEU A 186 -32.47 -20.97 -4.71
N SER A 187 -32.01 -20.26 -5.75
CA SER A 187 -32.40 -18.87 -6.02
C SER A 187 -32.54 -18.58 -7.50
N LYS A 188 -33.44 -17.64 -7.83
CA LYS A 188 -33.67 -17.15 -9.18
C LYS A 188 -33.68 -15.62 -9.17
N VAL A 189 -32.85 -15.01 -10.00
CA VAL A 189 -32.90 -13.57 -10.24
C VAL A 189 -34.04 -13.31 -11.23
N TYR A 190 -35.06 -12.53 -10.84
CA TYR A 190 -36.19 -12.19 -11.70
C TYR A 190 -36.31 -10.66 -11.83
N GLY A 191 -36.16 -10.15 -13.05
CA GLY A 191 -36.31 -8.74 -13.37
C GLY A 191 -36.29 -8.53 -14.88
N LYS A 192 -37.01 -7.51 -15.37
CA LYS A 192 -36.88 -7.07 -16.77
C LYS A 192 -35.40 -6.80 -17.05
N ALA A 193 -34.92 -7.17 -18.23
CA ALA A 193 -33.60 -6.76 -18.76
C ALA A 193 -33.47 -5.23 -19.00
N ALA A 194 -34.28 -4.42 -18.33
CA ALA A 194 -34.36 -2.97 -18.47
C ALA A 194 -34.57 -2.37 -17.08
N GLU A 195 -33.48 -2.30 -16.32
CA GLU A 195 -32.85 -1.05 -15.89
C GLU A 195 -31.58 -1.51 -15.17
N ALA A 196 -30.39 -1.28 -15.74
CA ALA A 196 -29.18 -1.34 -14.93
C ALA A 196 -29.44 -0.43 -13.70
N PRO A 197 -29.06 -0.83 -12.48
CA PRO A 197 -29.33 -0.03 -11.29
C PRO A 197 -28.97 1.43 -11.61
N ALA A 198 -29.91 2.35 -11.37
CA ALA A 198 -29.74 3.77 -11.67
C ALA A 198 -28.64 4.32 -10.75
N GLY A 199 -27.40 4.13 -11.16
CA GLY A 199 -26.20 4.37 -10.40
C GLY A 199 -25.02 3.92 -11.22
N THR A 200 -24.30 4.88 -11.81
CA THR A 200 -22.97 4.68 -12.40
C THR A 200 -22.00 4.24 -11.31
N SER A 201 -22.01 2.95 -10.96
CA SER A 201 -20.95 2.29 -10.22
C SER A 201 -20.54 1.06 -10.99
N ALA A 202 -19.49 1.21 -11.80
CA ALA A 202 -18.80 0.12 -12.49
C ALA A 202 -17.85 -0.62 -11.53
N GLY A 203 -18.29 -0.90 -10.30
CA GLY A 203 -17.55 -1.66 -9.30
C GLY A 203 -18.32 -2.93 -8.96
N GLN A 204 -17.65 -4.08 -8.93
CA GLN A 204 -18.23 -5.30 -8.39
C GLN A 204 -18.54 -5.09 -6.91
N VAL A 205 -19.81 -4.87 -6.58
CA VAL A 205 -20.32 -5.02 -5.22
C VAL A 205 -21.17 -6.28 -5.19
N GLY A 206 -20.65 -7.30 -4.51
CA GLY A 206 -21.33 -8.56 -4.25
C GLY A 206 -20.47 -9.39 -3.32
N PHE A 207 -20.93 -9.59 -2.08
CA PHE A 207 -20.43 -10.66 -1.23
C PHE A 207 -21.46 -11.78 -1.31
N THR A 208 -21.09 -12.89 -1.95
CA THR A 208 -21.82 -14.15 -1.78
C THR A 208 -21.25 -14.83 -0.54
N PHE A 209 -22.09 -15.00 0.48
CA PHE A 209 -21.85 -16.03 1.47
C PHE A 209 -22.19 -17.37 0.81
N ASP A 210 -21.18 -18.23 0.69
CA ASP A 210 -21.37 -19.68 0.53
C ASP A 210 -21.48 -20.31 1.92
#